data_AF-A0A6L5BA55-F1
#
_entry.id   AF-A0A6L5BA55-F1
#
_cell.length_a   1.000
_cell.length_b   1.000
_cell.length_c   1.000
_cell.angle_alpha   90.00
_cell.angle_beta   90.00
_cell.angle_gamma   90.00
#
_symmetry.space_group_name_H-M   'P 1'
#
loop_
_entity.id
_entity.type
_entity.pdbx_description
1 polymer ?
#
loop_
_entity_poly.entity_id
_entity_poly.type
_entity_poly.pdbx_seq_one_letter_code
_entity_poly.pdbx_strand_id
1 'polypeptide(L)' 'MGEEVEVALMDMYSKCGAPDEAMKSFDDISTKSVLAWSAMIVGLAMNGLSREALDSFAQKHL' A
#
# COMPACT_ATOMS: atom_id res chain seq x y z
N MET A 1 11.71 1.49 14.46
CA MET A 1 11.05 0.22 14.13
C MET A 1 10.75 0.31 12.64
N GLY A 2 11.28 -0.60 11.83
CA GLY A 2 11.26 -0.47 10.36
C GLY A 2 9.86 -0.72 9.80
N GLU A 3 9.54 -0.08 8.67
CA GLU A 3 8.26 -0.18 7.94
C GLU A 3 7.93 -1.60 7.40
N GLU A 4 8.78 -2.58 7.66
CA GLU A 4 8.69 -3.94 7.14
C GLU A 4 7.45 -4.68 7.67
N VAL A 5 7.04 -4.39 8.92
CA VAL A 5 5.87 -5.01 9.54
C VAL A 5 4.60 -4.51 8.87
N GLU A 6 4.51 -3.20 8.66
CA GLU A 6 3.39 -2.53 8.01
C GLU A 6 3.28 -3.01 6.55
N VAL A 7 4.40 -3.12 5.83
CA VAL A 7 4.42 -3.66 4.45
C VAL A 7 3.98 -5.12 4.40
N ALA A 8 4.39 -5.95 5.37
CA ALA A 8 3.95 -7.35 5.44
C ALA A 8 2.44 -7.46 5.72
N LEU A 9 1.89 -6.58 6.57
CA LEU A 9 0.45 -6.48 6.81
C LEU A 9 -0.30 -6.04 5.55
N MET A 10 0.22 -5.04 4.83
CA MET A 10 -0.35 -4.59 3.55
C MET A 10 -0.45 -5.73 2.52
N ASP A 11 0.61 -6.53 2.37
CA ASP A 11 0.61 -7.68 1.46
C ASP A 11 -0.42 -8.75 1.88
N MET A 12 -0.51 -9.06 3.18
CA MET A 12 -1.47 -10.02 3.72
C MET A 12 -2.92 -9.56 3.49
N TYR A 13 -3.25 -8.32 3.88
CA TYR A 13 -4.58 -7.75 3.69
C TYR A 13 -4.97 -7.68 2.21
N SER A 14 -4.03 -7.29 1.34
CA SER A 14 -4.27 -7.25 -0.11
C SER A 14 -4.60 -8.62 -0.69
N LYS A 15 -3.89 -9.68 -0.27
CA LYS A 15 -4.16 -11.07 -0.69
C LYS A 15 -5.49 -11.61 -0.16
N CYS A 16 -5.96 -11.09 0.97
CA CYS A 16 -7.25 -11.45 1.57
C CYS A 16 -8.45 -10.70 0.98
N GLY A 17 -8.25 -9.81 0.00
CA GLY A 17 -9.36 -9.01 -0.54
C GLY A 17 -9.76 -7.83 0.34
N ALA A 18 -8.86 -7.37 1.23
CA ALA A 18 -9.14 -6.32 2.23
C ALA A 18 -8.24 -5.08 2.01
N PRO A 19 -8.35 -4.38 0.87
CA PRO A 19 -7.48 -3.25 0.54
C PRO A 19 -7.60 -2.06 1.51
N ASP A 20 -8.75 -1.89 2.17
CA ASP A 20 -8.96 -0.84 3.16
C ASP A 20 -8.08 -1.03 4.41
N GLU A 21 -7.87 -2.28 4.86
CA GLU A 21 -6.97 -2.58 5.99
C GLU A 21 -5.50 -2.44 5.59
N ALA A 22 -5.17 -2.77 4.34
CA ALA A 22 -3.85 -2.49 3.77
C ALA A 22 -3.57 -0.98 3.77
N MET A 23 -4.55 -0.15 3.39
CA MET A 23 -4.40 1.30 3.39
C MET A 23 -4.16 1.86 4.80
N LYS A 24 -4.86 1.36 5.83
CA LYS A 24 -4.60 1.78 7.21
C LYS A 24 -3.17 1.47 7.64
N SER A 25 -2.67 0.27 7.30
CA SER A 25 -1.27 -0.12 7.58
C SER A 25 -0.28 0.78 6.84
N PHE A 26 -0.60 1.18 5.61
CA PHE A 26 0.19 2.12 4.83
C PHE A 26 0.20 3.53 5.44
N ASP A 27 -0.94 4.00 5.95
CA ASP A 27 -1.10 5.30 6.60
C ASP A 27 -0.31 5.42 7.90
N ASP A 28 -0.16 4.31 8.64
CA ASP A 28 0.64 4.23 9.86
C ASP A 28 2.15 4.44 9.60
N ILE A 29 2.62 4.29 8.35
CA ILE A 29 4.00 4.57 7.96
C ILE A 29 4.20 6.09 7.84
N SER A 30 4.97 6.66 8.78
CA SER A 30 5.26 8.10 8.85
C SER A 30 6.04 8.63 7.64
N THR A 31 7.09 7.92 7.23
CA THR A 31 7.88 8.21 6.03
C THR A 31 7.85 7.01 5.11
N LYS A 32 6.95 7.05 4.13
CA LYS A 32 6.70 5.95 3.19
C LYS A 32 7.88 5.80 2.23
N SER A 33 8.59 4.68 2.28
CA SER A 33 9.64 4.39 1.31
C SER A 33 9.10 3.90 -0.02
N VAL A 34 10.01 3.73 -0.99
CA VAL A 34 9.69 3.09 -2.27
C VAL A 34 9.07 1.71 -2.09
N LEU A 35 9.48 0.95 -1.06
CA LEU A 35 8.91 -0.36 -0.75
C LEU A 35 7.43 -0.24 -0.36
N ALA A 36 7.11 0.64 0.59
CA ALA A 36 5.74 0.88 1.04
C ALA A 36 4.82 1.33 -0.12
N TRP A 37 5.26 2.31 -0.91
CA TRP A 37 4.49 2.75 -2.08
C TRP A 37 4.25 1.62 -3.08
N SER A 38 5.27 0.83 -3.36
CA SER A 38 5.17 -0.26 -4.33
C SER A 38 4.21 -1.35 -3.83
N ALA A 39 4.28 -1.68 -2.53
CA ALA A 39 3.37 -2.63 -1.91
C ALA A 39 1.91 -2.16 -1.98
N MET A 40 1.64 -0.87 -1.70
CA MET A 40 0.28 -0.32 -1.75
C MET A 40 -0.27 -0.32 -3.18
N ILE A 41 0.53 0.11 -4.16
CA ILE A 41 0.14 0.14 -5.58
C ILE A 41 -0.20 -1.26 -6.09
N VAL A 42 0.63 -2.26 -5.78
CA VAL A 42 0.39 -3.66 -6.14
C VAL A 42 -0.88 -4.17 -5.45
N GLY A 43 -1.04 -3.89 -4.15
CA GLY A 43 -2.20 -4.30 -3.37
C GLY A 43 -3.51 -3.76 -3.94
N LEU A 44 -3.56 -2.48 -4.30
CA LEU A 44 -4.71 -1.84 -4.95
C LEU A 44 -4.99 -2.46 -6.33
N ALA A 45 -3.96 -2.64 -7.16
CA ALA A 45 -4.11 -3.24 -8.48
C ALA A 45 -4.64 -4.68 -8.41
N MET A 46 -4.15 -5.49 -7.47
CA MET A 46 -4.62 -6.86 -7.21
C MET A 46 -6.10 -6.92 -6.81
N ASN A 47 -6.61 -5.86 -6.18
CA ASN A 47 -7.99 -5.76 -5.73
C ASN A 47 -8.92 -5.02 -6.71
N GLY A 48 -8.46 -4.73 -7.93
CA GLY A 48 -9.25 -4.04 -8.96
C GLY A 48 -9.40 -2.53 -8.74
N LEU A 49 -8.66 -1.96 -7.78
CA LEU A 49 -8.65 -0.53 -7.43
C LEU A 49 -7.60 0.22 -8.27
N SER A 50 -7.71 0.12 -9.59
CA SER A 50 -6.71 0.64 -10.52
C SER A 50 -6.60 2.18 -10.49
N ARG A 51 -7.69 2.89 -10.16
CA ARG A 51 -7.70 4.36 -10.06
C ARG A 51 -6.83 4.80 -8.89
N GLU A 52 -7.06 4.21 -7.73
CA GLU A 52 -6.36 4.46 -6.48
C GLU A 52 -4.88 4.08 -6.59
N ALA A 53 -4.57 2.99 -7.31
CA ALA A 53 -3.20 2.60 -7.61
C ALA A 53 -2.45 3.68 -8.44
N LEU A 54 -3.12 4.27 -9.44
CA LEU A 54 -2.56 5.34 -10.26
C LEU A 54 -2.42 6.65 -9.48
N ASP A 55 -3.42 6.99 -8.67
CA ASP A 55 -3.38 8.18 -7.81
C ASP A 55 -2.23 8.07 -6.79
N SER A 56 -2.01 6.89 -6.21
CA SER A 56 -0.88 6.60 -5.32
C SER A 56 0.47 6.71 -6.04
N PHE A 57 0.57 6.21 -7.27
CA PHE A 57 1.77 6.35 -8.09
C PHE A 57 2.09 7.82 -8.39
N ALA A 58 1.07 8.62 -8.71
CA ALA A 58 1.23 10.05 -8.95
C ALA A 58 1.69 10.80 -7.69
N GLN A 59 1.13 10.45 -6.53
CA GLN A 59 1.52 11.06 -5.25
C GLN A 59 2.96 10.75 -4.87
N LYS A 60 3.45 9.53 -5.12
CA LYS A 60 4.87 9.16 -4.90
C LYS A 60 5.86 10.04 -5.69
N HIS A 61 5.45 10.53 -6.85
CA HIS A 61 6.30 11.31 -7.76
C HIS A 61 6.25 12.83 -7.53
N LEU A 62 5.42 13.31 -6.59
CA LEU A 62 5.39 14.68 -6.09
C LEU A 62 6.17 14.80 -4.78
#